data_AF-A0A2N3C2Y5-F1
#
_entry.id   AF-A0A2N3C2Y5-F1
#
_cell.length_a   1.000
_cell.length_b   1.000
_cell.length_c   1.000
_cell.angle_alpha   90.00
_cell.angle_beta   90.00
_cell.angle_gamma   90.00
#
_symmetry.space_group_name_H-M   'P 1'
#
loop_
_entity.id
_entity.type
_entity.pdbx_description
1 polymer ?
#
loop_
_entity_poly.entity_id
_entity_poly.type
_entity_poly.pdbx_seq_one_letter_code
_entity_poly.pdbx_strand_id
1 'polypeptide(L)' 'MVNYEELRTVKQLAAEAPFVTEAKLRWWIFHADTNGLKAALIKIGGRVYIDKAEFNKWLEAQRLAPKTSAA' A
#
# COMPACT_ATOMS: atom_id res chain seq x y z
N MET A 1 0.51 -15.74 -0.12
CA MET A 1 0.17 -15.98 1.30
C MET A 1 0.60 -14.73 2.07
N VAL A 2 -0.19 -14.27 3.04
CA VAL A 2 0.15 -13.08 3.85
C VAL A 2 1.35 -13.40 4.75
N ASN A 3 2.36 -12.54 4.76
CA ASN A 3 3.48 -12.60 5.72
C ASN A 3 3.26 -11.55 6.82
N TYR A 4 3.09 -11.98 8.07
CA TYR A 4 2.81 -11.06 9.19
C TYR A 4 3.96 -10.08 9.46
N GLU A 5 5.20 -10.45 9.11
CA GLU A 5 6.39 -9.61 9.30
C GLU A 5 6.42 -8.40 8.35
N GLU A 6 5.66 -8.49 7.25
CA GLU A 6 5.53 -7.46 6.22
C GLU A 6 4.31 -6.56 6.43
N LEU A 7 3.58 -6.72 7.54
CA LEU A 7 2.43 -5.87 7.85
C LEU A 7 2.88 -4.60 8.55
N ARG A 8 2.32 -3.46 8.11
CA ARG A 8 2.55 -2.16 8.72
C ARG A 8 1.24 -1.46 9.03
N THR A 9 1.15 -0.84 10.19
CA THR A 9 0.15 0.21 10.41
C THR A 9 0.50 1.45 9.58
N VAL A 10 -0.47 2.33 9.35
CA VAL A 10 -0.25 3.63 8.70
C VAL A 10 0.91 4.41 9.33
N LYS A 11 0.97 4.44 10.66
CA LYS A 11 2.03 5.13 11.40
C LYS A 11 3.41 4.52 11.15
N GLN A 12 3.51 3.19 11.14
CA GLN A 12 4.79 2.52 10.89
C GLN A 12 5.25 2.74 9.45
N LEU A 13 4.35 2.64 8.46
CA LEU A 13 4.71 2.87 7.06
C LEU A 13 5.18 4.31 6.81
N ALA A 14 4.49 5.31 7.38
CA ALA A 14 4.91 6.71 7.26
C ALA A 14 6.25 6.99 7.96
N ALA A 15 6.56 6.28 9.05
CA ALA A 15 7.84 6.42 9.75
C ALA A 15 9.01 5.76 8.99
N GLU A 16 8.79 4.63 8.31
CA GLU A 16 9.84 3.94 7.54
C GLU A 16 10.03 4.50 6.12
N ALA A 17 9.00 5.13 5.54
CA ALA A 17 9.00 5.59 4.15
C ALA A 17 8.77 7.11 4.04
N PRO A 18 9.84 7.93 4.00
CA PRO A 18 9.73 9.40 4.06
C PRO A 18 9.05 10.04 2.84
N PHE A 19 8.81 9.29 1.76
CA PHE A 19 8.10 9.79 0.58
C PHE A 19 6.60 9.99 0.82
N VAL A 20 6.03 9.44 1.91
CA VAL A 20 4.60 9.47 2.17
C VAL A 20 4.28 9.81 3.62
N THR A 21 3.26 10.65 3.81
CA THR A 21 2.76 11.03 5.14
C THR A 21 1.60 10.15 5.59
N GLU A 22 1.33 10.10 6.90
CA GLU A 22 0.13 9.42 7.42
C GLU A 22 -1.16 9.94 6.77
N ALA A 23 -1.27 11.26 6.56
CA ALA A 23 -2.43 11.88 5.93
C ALA A 23 -2.65 11.36 4.51
N LYS A 24 -1.57 11.22 3.73
CA LYS A 24 -1.65 10.71 2.36
C LYS A 24 -2.01 9.22 2.33
N LEU A 25 -1.42 8.41 3.22
CA LEU A 25 -1.79 6.99 3.38
C LEU A 25 -3.27 6.84 3.74
N ARG A 26 -3.78 7.62 4.69
CA ARG A 26 -5.22 7.61 5.05
C ARG A 26 -6.11 8.00 3.88
N TRP A 27 -5.69 8.99 3.09
CA TRP A 27 -6.41 9.37 1.87
C TRP A 27 -6.44 8.23 0.84
N TRP A 28 -5.32 7.54 0.60
CA TRP A 28 -5.32 6.38 -0.29
C TRP A 28 -6.19 5.22 0.22
N ILE A 29 -6.15 4.94 1.53
CA ILE A 29 -6.99 3.92 2.17
C ILE A 29 -8.47 4.26 2.03
N PHE A 30 -8.84 5.52 2.23
CA PHE A 30 -10.24 5.96 2.07
C PHE A 30 -10.73 5.76 0.63
N HIS A 31 -9.87 5.95 -0.37
CA HIS A 31 -10.20 5.76 -1.79
C HIS A 31 -9.83 4.35 -2.32
N ALA A 32 -9.58 3.38 -1.45
CA ALA A 32 -9.00 2.07 -1.80
C ALA A 32 -9.84 1.27 -2.82
N ASP A 33 -11.16 1.45 -2.81
CA ASP A 33 -12.08 0.81 -3.76
C ASP A 33 -11.88 1.33 -5.19
N THR A 34 -11.39 2.56 -5.36
CA THR A 34 -11.25 3.22 -6.66
C THR A 34 -9.80 3.26 -7.16
N ASN A 35 -8.82 3.33 -6.27
CA ASN A 35 -7.41 3.41 -6.64
C ASN A 35 -6.71 2.04 -6.69
N GLY A 36 -7.42 0.94 -6.40
CA GLY A 36 -6.88 -0.43 -6.43
C GLY A 36 -6.07 -0.84 -5.20
N LEU A 37 -5.90 0.04 -4.20
CA LEU A 37 -5.10 -0.24 -3.00
C LEU A 37 -5.71 -1.33 -2.12
N LYS A 38 -7.01 -1.63 -2.26
CA LYS A 38 -7.74 -2.57 -1.40
C LYS A 38 -7.06 -3.94 -1.27
N ALA A 39 -6.38 -4.41 -2.31
CA ALA A 39 -5.64 -5.68 -2.30
C ALA A 39 -4.48 -5.71 -1.28
N ALA A 40 -3.91 -4.54 -0.95
CA ALA A 40 -2.84 -4.41 0.04
C ALA A 40 -3.34 -4.16 1.46
N LEU A 41 -4.65 -4.07 1.68
CA LEU A 41 -5.23 -3.73 2.98
C LEU A 41 -5.74 -4.96 3.72
N ILE A 42 -5.31 -5.11 4.97
CA ILE A 42 -5.81 -6.13 5.89
C ILE A 42 -6.52 -5.42 7.04
N LYS A 43 -7.82 -5.66 7.17
CA LYS A 43 -8.64 -5.10 8.25
C LYS A 43 -8.91 -6.18 9.30
N ILE A 44 -8.43 -5.94 10.52
CA ILE A 44 -8.67 -6.81 11.68
C ILE A 44 -9.37 -5.95 12.74
N GLY A 45 -10.68 -6.21 12.91
CA GLY A 45 -11.54 -5.34 13.73
C GLY A 45 -11.54 -3.89 13.23
N GLY A 46 -11.19 -2.96 14.11
CA GLY A 46 -11.12 -1.52 13.81
C GLY A 46 -9.75 -1.04 13.27
N ARG A 47 -8.75 -1.92 13.15
CA ARG A 47 -7.40 -1.55 12.73
C ARG A 47 -7.12 -2.01 11.30
N VAL A 48 -6.46 -1.13 10.53
CA VAL A 48 -6.01 -1.40 9.17
C VAL A 48 -4.49 -1.59 9.18
N TYR A 49 -4.06 -2.67 8.55
CA TYR A 49 -2.68 -2.99 8.24
C TYR A 49 -2.48 -2.95 6.72
N ILE A 50 -1.27 -2.61 6.31
CA ILE A 50 -0.82 -2.54 4.93
C ILE A 50 0.18 -3.68 4.74
N ASP A 51 -0.12 -4.58 3.81
CA ASP A 51 0.82 -5.60 3.35
C ASP A 51 1.84 -4.94 2.41
N LYS A 52 3.11 -4.86 2.82
CA LYS A 52 4.18 -4.21 2.05
C LYS A 52 4.38 -4.82 0.67
N ALA A 53 4.21 -6.13 0.51
CA ALA A 53 4.43 -6.80 -0.77
C ALA A 53 3.35 -6.40 -1.78
N GLU A 54 2.08 -6.44 -1.37
CA GLU A 54 0.97 -5.99 -2.22
C GLU A 54 0.99 -4.47 -2.42
N PHE A 55 1.41 -3.70 -1.43
CA PHE A 55 1.60 -2.25 -1.56
C PHE A 55 2.65 -1.89 -2.63
N ASN A 56 3.77 -2.62 -2.68
CA ASN A 56 4.78 -2.42 -3.73
C ASN A 56 4.25 -2.75 -5.13
N LYS A 57 3.44 -3.80 -5.27
CA LYS A 57 2.77 -4.11 -6.56
C LYS A 57 1.82 -2.98 -6.95
N TRP A 58 1.08 -2.44 -5.99
CA TRP A 58 0.21 -1.29 -6.21
C TRP A 58 1.00 -0.05 -6.65
N LEU A 59 2.16 0.23 -6.03
CA LEU A 59 3.06 1.32 -6.45
C LEU A 59 3.59 1.12 -7.88
N GLU A 60 3.97 -0.11 -8.24
CA GLU A 60 4.40 -0.44 -9.61
C GLU A 60 3.29 -0.16 -10.63
N ALA A 61 2.03 -0.41 -10.26
CA ALA A 61 0.87 -0.10 -11.10
C ALA A 61 0.59 1.41 -11.23
N GLN A 62 1.18 2.26 -10.37
CA GLN A 62 1.07 3.73 -10.46
C GLN A 62 2.08 4.36 -11.44
N ARG A 63 2.92 3.55 -12.11
CA ARG A 63 3.89 4.10 -13.08
C ARG A 63 3.19 4.82 -14.22
N LEU A 64 3.62 6.04 -14.52
CA LEU A 64 3.12 6.84 -15.65
C LEU A 64 3.49 6.25 -17.02
N ALA A 65 4.58 5.48 -17.08
CA ALA A 65 5.00 4.77 -18.28
C ALA A 65 5.00 3.26 -18.01
N PRO A 66 4.47 2.44 -18.94
CA PRO A 66 4.56 1.00 -18.82
C PRO A 66 6.03 0.58 -18.78
N LYS A 67 6.35 -0.41 -17.95
CA LYS A 67 7.67 -1.05 -17.97
C LYS A 67 7.80 -1.71 -19.34
N THR A 68 8.64 -1.17 -20.23
CA THR A 68 8.91 -1.80 -21.53
C THR A 68 9.33 -3.23 -21.28
N SER A 69 8.48 -4.19 -21.67
CA SER A 69 8.83 -5.59 -21.67
C SER A 69 9.90 -5.76 -22.74
N ALA A 70 11.16 -5.95 -22.35
CA ALA A 70 12.14 -6.52 -23.26
C ALA A 70 11.67 -7.95 -23.54
N ALA A 71 11.30 -8.20 -24.80
CA ALA A 71 10.99 -9.52 -25.33
C ALA A 71 12.23 -10.41 -25.38
#